data_AF-A0A397C9K7-F1
#
_entry.id   AF-A0A397C9K7-F1
#
_cell.length_a   1.000
_cell.length_b   1.000
_cell.length_c   1.000
_cell.angle_alpha   90.00
_cell.angle_beta   90.00
_cell.angle_gamma   90.00
#
_symmetry.space_group_name_H-M   'P 1'
#
loop_
_entity.id
_entity.type
_entity.pdbx_description
1 polymer ?
#
loop_
_entity_poly.entity_id
_entity_poly.type
_entity_poly.pdbx_seq_one_letter_code
_entity_poly.pdbx_strand_id
1 'polypeptide(L)'
;MADDDVGAPAAVVSGDLTCSPCVEESPQDAQVEGVPATTAVQSIDEAAKWKERSGRLGNAVNQQKARIQELEESDTRLKRLLNLAKRSIESKDASIESLKQQVVELKAAAAKQGRPKDPRRILHKVKHVTHAGQTTLWCLVEYTSDDDDESRPPECGWLAFQHEADLLDYVRRASGEPVRVPDLSLPPSDVLQMKLDLSDELERVQEEFRRYRVRSGTVAFISHVSTVHVEITRKQKEAELRKISASALTKQTEQIGGMDLQQELQAARVQVRRFIQLQTSAEER
;
A
#
# COMPACT_ATOMS: atom_id res chain seq x y z
N MET A 1 58.18 17.43 48.20
CA MET A 1 59.35 17.14 47.35
C MET A 1 58.89 17.48 45.94
N ALA A 2 59.00 18.74 45.46
CA ALA A 2 60.20 19.60 45.31
C ALA A 2 61.26 18.84 44.49
N ASP A 3 61.77 19.29 43.34
CA ASP A 3 62.02 20.63 42.77
C ASP A 3 61.81 20.56 41.23
N ASP A 4 61.33 21.54 40.46
CA ASP A 4 61.72 22.94 40.17
C ASP A 4 62.83 23.14 39.11
N ASP A 5 62.61 24.21 38.32
CA ASP A 5 63.53 24.99 37.46
C ASP A 5 63.92 24.49 36.05
N VAL A 6 64.00 25.27 34.95
CA VAL A 6 63.50 26.59 34.45
C VAL A 6 64.08 26.72 33.03
N GLY A 7 63.46 27.51 32.13
CA GLY A 7 64.24 28.15 31.05
C GLY A 7 63.58 28.42 29.69
N ALA A 8 62.57 29.28 29.67
CA ALA A 8 62.39 30.48 28.80
C ALA A 8 62.56 30.46 27.24
N PRO A 9 61.94 31.44 26.54
CA PRO A 9 61.46 31.33 25.15
C PRO A 9 62.26 32.15 24.12
N ALA A 10 62.05 31.88 22.83
CA ALA A 10 62.52 32.73 21.73
C ALA A 10 61.35 33.39 20.98
N ALA A 11 61.15 34.68 21.25
CA ALA A 11 60.52 35.63 20.35
C ALA A 11 61.61 36.26 19.48
N VAL A 12 61.38 36.41 18.17
CA VAL A 12 62.18 37.29 17.32
C VAL A 12 61.26 38.32 16.68
N VAL A 13 61.64 39.56 16.95
CA VAL A 13 61.05 40.85 16.59
C VAL A 13 61.67 41.36 15.29
N SER A 14 60.82 42.00 14.48
CA SER A 14 61.00 43.13 13.55
C SER A 14 62.25 43.28 12.67
N GLY A 15 61.98 43.73 11.43
CA GLY A 15 62.97 44.39 10.58
C GLY A 15 62.34 44.92 9.28
N ASP A 16 61.73 46.10 9.38
CA ASP A 16 61.48 47.03 8.26
C ASP A 16 62.82 47.65 7.79
N LEU A 17 62.80 48.50 6.73
CA LEU A 17 63.90 49.28 6.09
C LEU A 17 64.33 48.67 4.72
N THR A 18 64.59 49.38 3.61
CA THR A 18 64.70 50.82 3.25
C THR A 18 64.94 50.94 1.74
N CYS A 19 64.59 52.09 1.15
CA CYS A 19 65.05 52.60 -0.15
C CYS A 19 66.56 52.88 -0.24
N SER A 20 67.07 52.89 -1.49
CA SER A 20 68.19 53.70 -2.09
C SER A 20 69.32 52.88 -2.72
N PRO A 21 70.24 53.48 -3.53
CA PRO A 21 70.09 54.37 -4.70
C PRO A 21 70.99 53.89 -5.90
N CYS A 22 71.05 54.65 -7.01
CA CYS A 22 72.27 55.05 -7.78
C CYS A 22 71.90 55.50 -9.23
N VAL A 23 71.95 56.80 -9.52
CA VAL A 23 72.97 57.57 -10.29
C VAL A 23 73.21 57.06 -11.72
N GLU A 24 72.84 57.86 -12.73
CA GLU A 24 73.71 58.07 -13.91
C GLU A 24 73.47 59.46 -14.53
N GLU A 25 74.56 59.99 -15.07
CA GLU A 25 74.89 61.36 -15.41
C GLU A 25 74.46 61.73 -16.85
N SER A 26 74.26 63.03 -17.12
CA SER A 26 73.89 63.62 -18.43
C SER A 26 74.88 63.31 -19.57
N PRO A 27 74.50 63.60 -20.83
CA PRO A 27 75.04 64.82 -21.44
C PRO A 27 74.05 65.64 -22.30
N GLN A 28 74.53 66.84 -22.64
CA GLN A 28 73.85 68.05 -23.12
C GLN A 28 73.39 68.05 -24.59
N ASP A 29 72.41 68.93 -24.83
CA ASP A 29 72.09 69.74 -26.03
C ASP A 29 72.53 69.31 -27.43
N ALA A 30 71.53 69.16 -28.31
CA ALA A 30 71.56 69.74 -29.65
C ALA A 30 70.12 69.97 -30.16
N GLN A 31 69.87 71.20 -30.60
CA GLN A 31 68.65 71.68 -31.28
C GLN A 31 68.38 70.96 -32.62
N VAL A 32 67.25 71.39 -33.22
CA VAL A 32 66.83 71.30 -34.64
C VAL A 32 65.83 70.15 -34.84
N GLU A 33 64.67 70.27 -35.50
CA GLU A 33 63.85 71.33 -36.07
C GLU A 33 62.69 70.56 -36.73
N GLY A 34 61.45 70.97 -36.49
CA GLY A 34 60.31 70.66 -37.37
C GLY A 34 59.86 69.19 -37.54
N VAL A 35 58.85 69.06 -38.39
CA VAL A 35 58.25 67.84 -38.98
C VAL A 35 57.19 67.15 -38.09
N PRO A 36 56.09 66.63 -38.67
CA PRO A 36 54.97 67.34 -39.28
C PRO A 36 53.63 66.75 -38.77
N ALA A 37 52.47 67.16 -39.30
CA ALA A 37 51.17 66.59 -38.93
C ALA A 37 51.00 65.05 -39.14
N THR A 38 52.02 64.35 -39.69
CA THR A 38 52.04 62.91 -39.95
C THR A 38 52.43 62.07 -38.71
N THR A 39 53.23 62.59 -37.78
CA THR A 39 53.57 61.92 -36.50
C THR A 39 52.40 61.90 -35.51
N ALA A 40 51.52 62.89 -35.59
CA ALA A 40 50.28 62.91 -34.82
C ALA A 40 49.33 61.75 -35.22
N VAL A 41 49.23 61.41 -36.52
CA VAL A 41 48.38 60.31 -36.99
C VAL A 41 48.96 58.94 -36.64
N GLN A 42 50.29 58.77 -36.73
CA GLN A 42 50.97 57.53 -36.33
C GLN A 42 50.90 57.30 -34.80
N SER A 43 51.05 58.35 -34.00
CA SER A 43 50.94 58.25 -32.53
C SER A 43 49.51 57.96 -32.07
N ILE A 44 48.48 58.47 -32.77
CA ILE A 44 47.07 58.12 -32.51
C ILE A 44 46.81 56.63 -32.81
N ASP A 45 47.36 56.09 -33.90
CA ASP A 45 47.19 54.68 -34.30
C ASP A 45 47.92 53.71 -33.33
N GLU A 46 49.10 54.09 -32.84
CA GLU A 46 49.80 53.36 -31.79
C GLU A 46 49.08 53.41 -30.43
N ALA A 47 48.54 54.58 -30.06
CA ALA A 47 47.72 54.71 -28.86
C ALA A 47 46.45 53.86 -28.93
N ALA A 48 45.83 53.75 -30.11
CA ALA A 48 44.69 52.86 -30.34
C ALA A 48 45.08 51.38 -30.17
N LYS A 49 46.22 50.94 -30.72
CA LYS A 49 46.74 49.57 -30.55
C LYS A 49 47.12 49.25 -29.10
N TRP A 50 47.65 50.22 -28.36
CA TRP A 50 47.92 50.07 -26.93
C TRP A 50 46.64 49.97 -26.11
N LYS A 51 45.64 50.80 -26.40
CA LYS A 51 44.32 50.73 -25.77
C LYS A 51 43.64 49.39 -26.02
N GLU A 52 43.71 48.88 -27.26
CA GLU A 52 43.17 47.58 -27.60
C GLU A 52 43.89 46.43 -26.86
N ARG A 53 45.23 46.43 -26.84
CA ARG A 53 46.02 45.44 -26.10
C ARG A 53 45.73 45.48 -24.60
N SER A 54 45.64 46.68 -24.02
CA SER A 54 45.29 46.86 -22.61
C SER A 54 43.87 46.34 -22.32
N GLY A 55 42.91 46.61 -23.21
CA GLY A 55 41.56 46.05 -23.12
C GLY A 55 41.53 44.52 -23.19
N ARG A 56 42.29 43.91 -24.10
CA ARG A 56 42.42 42.45 -24.20
C ARG A 56 43.04 41.85 -22.94
N LEU A 57 44.09 42.48 -22.41
CA LEU A 57 44.74 42.04 -21.17
C LEU A 57 43.77 42.15 -19.97
N GLY A 58 43.05 43.26 -19.85
CA GLY A 58 42.04 43.46 -18.81
C GLY A 58 40.94 42.40 -18.86
N ASN A 59 40.45 42.08 -20.07
CA ASN A 59 39.47 41.01 -20.26
C ASN A 59 40.01 39.64 -19.87
N ALA A 60 41.27 39.32 -20.22
CA ALA A 60 41.91 38.07 -19.85
C ALA A 60 42.09 37.94 -18.32
N VAL A 61 42.50 39.01 -17.65
CA VAL A 61 42.62 39.05 -16.17
C VAL A 61 41.25 38.85 -15.52
N ASN A 62 40.20 39.49 -16.02
CA ASN A 62 38.84 39.33 -15.49
C ASN A 62 38.33 37.90 -15.68
N GLN A 63 38.59 37.27 -16.84
CA GLN A 63 38.27 35.85 -17.06
C GLN A 63 39.03 34.93 -16.11
N GLN A 64 40.32 35.19 -15.88
CA GLN A 64 41.12 34.40 -14.94
C GLN A 64 40.60 34.54 -13.50
N LYS A 65 40.22 35.75 -13.08
CA LYS A 65 39.60 35.98 -11.76
C LYS A 65 38.28 35.22 -11.60
N ALA A 66 37.41 35.27 -12.60
CA ALA A 66 36.15 34.52 -12.59
C ALA A 66 36.40 33.01 -12.47
N ARG A 67 37.37 32.47 -13.23
CA ARG A 67 37.73 31.06 -13.17
C ARG A 67 38.30 30.65 -11.81
N ILE A 68 39.11 31.50 -11.17
CA ILE A 68 39.63 31.25 -9.82
C ILE A 68 38.48 31.21 -8.82
N GLN A 69 37.55 32.16 -8.89
CA GLN A 69 36.39 32.19 -8.01
C GLN A 69 35.52 30.93 -8.14
N GLU A 70 35.23 30.48 -9.37
CA GLU A 70 34.49 29.23 -9.60
C GLU A 70 35.20 28.01 -9.00
N LEU A 71 36.53 27.95 -9.13
CA LEU A 71 37.33 26.88 -8.53
C LEU A 71 37.27 26.92 -7.00
N GLU A 72 37.36 28.09 -6.38
CA GLU A 72 37.26 28.26 -4.92
C GLU A 72 35.88 27.87 -4.38
N GLU A 73 34.80 28.24 -5.09
CA GLU A 73 33.44 27.83 -4.76
C GLU A 73 33.27 26.31 -4.89
N SER A 74 33.82 25.70 -5.93
CA SER A 74 33.80 24.25 -6.13
C SER A 74 34.58 23.50 -5.05
N ASP A 75 35.74 23.99 -4.65
CA ASP A 75 36.57 23.42 -3.58
C ASP A 75 35.84 23.50 -2.23
N THR A 76 35.19 24.63 -1.96
CA THR A 76 34.37 24.81 -0.75
C THR A 76 33.20 23.82 -0.73
N ARG A 77 32.54 23.59 -1.88
CA ARG A 77 31.44 22.62 -2.00
C ARG A 77 31.94 21.19 -1.79
N LEU A 78 33.06 20.82 -2.39
CA LEU A 78 33.67 19.49 -2.23
C LEU A 78 34.09 19.23 -0.78
N LYS A 79 34.70 20.21 -0.11
CA LYS A 79 35.04 20.11 1.32
C LYS A 79 33.81 19.84 2.20
N ARG A 80 32.68 20.51 1.92
CA ARG A 80 31.42 20.26 2.64
C ARG A 80 30.91 18.84 2.41
N LEU A 81 30.90 18.36 1.17
CA LEU A 81 30.50 17.00 0.83
C LEU A 81 31.39 15.95 1.49
N LEU A 82 32.71 16.18 1.49
CA LEU A 82 33.66 15.29 2.14
C LEU A 82 33.41 15.19 3.65
N ASN A 83 33.13 16.32 4.31
CA ASN A 83 32.82 16.32 5.74
C ASN A 83 31.50 15.59 6.06
N LEU A 84 30.49 15.71 5.20
CA LEU A 84 29.25 14.94 5.33
C LEU A 84 29.48 13.44 5.15
N ALA A 85 30.28 13.06 4.15
CA ALA A 85 30.64 11.66 3.91
C ALA A 85 31.40 11.06 5.10
N LYS A 86 32.38 11.79 5.65
CA LYS A 86 33.14 11.37 6.85
C LYS A 86 32.22 11.10 8.04
N ARG A 87 31.35 12.05 8.39
CA ARG A 87 30.38 11.87 9.49
C ARG A 87 29.43 10.70 9.24
N SER A 88 29.00 10.48 8.00
CA SER A 88 28.16 9.33 7.64
C SER A 88 28.88 8.00 7.83
N ILE A 89 30.17 7.93 7.48
CA ILE A 89 31.00 6.74 7.67
C ILE A 89 31.18 6.47 9.16
N GLU A 90 31.59 7.47 9.95
CA GLU A 90 31.76 7.35 11.40
C GLU A 90 30.48 6.87 12.10
N SER A 91 29.31 7.38 11.69
CA SER A 91 28.01 6.93 12.20
C SER A 91 27.70 5.47 11.84
N LYS A 92 28.03 5.04 10.62
CA LYS A 92 27.84 3.65 10.20
C LYS A 92 28.80 2.71 10.93
N ASP A 93 30.05 3.11 11.12
CA ASP A 93 31.05 2.33 11.85
C ASP A 93 30.63 2.12 13.31
N ALA A 94 30.13 3.16 13.97
CA ALA A 94 29.57 3.04 15.32
C ALA A 94 28.37 2.06 15.38
N SER A 95 27.49 2.10 14.36
CA SER A 95 26.37 1.16 14.27
C SER A 95 26.84 -0.28 14.01
N ILE A 96 27.84 -0.47 13.17
CA ILE A 96 28.43 -1.78 12.89
C ILE A 96 29.02 -2.36 14.17
N GLU A 97 29.74 -1.56 14.95
CA GLU A 97 30.37 -2.02 16.18
C GLU A 97 29.34 -2.38 17.26
N SER A 98 28.27 -1.59 17.38
CA SER A 98 27.12 -1.92 18.24
C SER A 98 26.46 -3.25 17.84
N LEU A 99 26.22 -3.47 16.54
CA LEU A 99 25.64 -4.72 16.05
C LEU A 99 26.57 -5.92 16.27
N LYS A 100 27.88 -5.76 16.08
CA LYS A 100 28.86 -6.82 16.40
C LYS A 100 28.82 -7.20 17.87
N GLN A 101 28.76 -6.20 18.76
CA GLN A 101 28.67 -6.43 20.20
C GLN A 101 27.40 -7.21 20.56
N GLN A 102 26.24 -6.84 19.99
CA GLN A 102 24.99 -7.60 20.16
C GLN A 102 25.11 -9.04 19.67
N VAL A 103 25.77 -9.27 18.53
CA VAL A 103 26.01 -10.63 18.01
C VAL A 103 26.89 -11.44 18.97
N VAL A 104 27.91 -10.83 19.58
CA VAL A 104 28.76 -11.51 20.58
C VAL A 104 27.95 -11.89 21.81
N GLU A 105 27.12 -10.98 22.32
CA GLU A 105 26.27 -11.24 23.49
C GLU A 105 25.24 -12.34 23.22
N LEU A 106 24.59 -12.31 22.05
CA LEU A 106 23.65 -13.36 21.63
C LEU A 106 24.34 -14.71 21.47
N LYS A 107 25.55 -14.75 20.89
CA LYS A 107 26.35 -15.98 20.80
C LYS A 107 26.76 -16.52 22.18
N ALA A 108 27.15 -15.64 23.10
CA ALA A 108 27.48 -16.02 24.47
C ALA A 108 26.25 -16.53 25.22
N ALA A 109 25.06 -15.95 24.99
CA ALA A 109 23.81 -16.44 25.54
C ALA A 109 23.43 -17.83 24.96
N ALA A 110 23.57 -18.02 23.64
CA ALA A 110 23.34 -19.31 23.00
C ALA A 110 24.31 -20.40 23.49
N ALA A 111 25.59 -20.06 23.72
CA ALA A 111 26.57 -21.00 24.28
C ALA A 111 26.25 -21.44 25.72
N LYS A 112 25.52 -20.61 26.49
CA LYS A 112 25.09 -20.95 27.85
C LYS A 112 23.88 -21.90 27.89
N GLN A 113 23.16 -22.10 26.79
CA GLN A 113 22.06 -23.07 26.68
C GLN A 113 22.56 -24.51 26.50
N GLY A 114 23.60 -24.89 27.25
CA GLY A 114 24.30 -26.16 27.13
C GLY A 114 23.46 -27.39 27.49
N ARG A 115 22.98 -28.09 26.46
CA ARG A 115 23.10 -29.54 26.19
C ARG A 115 22.48 -29.74 24.80
N PRO A 116 23.05 -30.57 23.90
CA PRO A 116 22.32 -30.95 22.70
C PRO A 116 21.06 -31.69 23.13
N LYS A 117 19.90 -31.02 23.05
CA LYS A 117 18.61 -31.62 23.31
C LYS A 117 18.18 -32.43 22.11
N ASP A 118 17.56 -33.57 22.36
CA ASP A 118 17.05 -34.39 21.28
C ASP A 118 15.88 -33.66 20.58
N PRO A 119 15.88 -33.60 19.24
CA PRO A 119 14.78 -32.97 18.52
C PRO A 119 13.53 -33.85 18.63
N ARG A 120 12.42 -33.26 19.07
CA ARG A 120 11.12 -33.92 19.14
C ARG A 120 10.39 -33.86 17.81
N ARG A 121 10.36 -32.68 17.17
CA ARG A 121 9.63 -32.45 15.91
C ARG A 121 10.19 -31.26 15.12
N ILE A 122 10.08 -31.31 13.80
CA ILE A 122 10.27 -30.13 12.94
C ILE A 122 8.90 -29.51 12.65
N LEU A 123 8.72 -28.25 13.02
CA LEU A 123 7.47 -27.51 12.86
C LEU A 123 7.36 -26.80 11.51
N HIS A 124 8.45 -26.16 11.09
CA HIS A 124 8.51 -25.38 9.86
C HIS A 124 9.79 -25.64 9.12
N LYS A 125 9.73 -25.57 7.79
CA LYS A 125 10.86 -25.69 6.89
C LYS A 125 10.78 -24.58 5.87
N VAL A 126 11.74 -23.66 5.89
CA VAL A 126 11.75 -22.47 5.02
C VAL A 126 13.01 -22.50 4.17
N LYS A 127 12.87 -22.17 2.88
CA LYS A 127 14.01 -22.00 1.97
C LYS A 127 14.37 -20.52 1.91
N HIS A 128 15.59 -20.18 2.30
CA HIS A 128 16.14 -18.84 2.16
C HIS A 128 17.19 -18.83 1.05
N VAL A 129 17.11 -17.83 0.16
CA VAL A 129 18.09 -17.63 -0.92
C VAL A 129 18.73 -16.27 -0.72
N THR A 130 20.05 -16.23 -0.55
CA THR A 130 20.79 -14.97 -0.38
C THR A 130 20.90 -14.23 -1.71
N HIS A 131 21.26 -12.94 -1.67
CA HIS A 131 21.53 -12.14 -2.88
C HIS A 131 22.64 -12.73 -3.76
N ALA A 132 23.54 -13.54 -3.20
CA ALA A 132 24.57 -14.27 -3.93
C ALA A 132 24.07 -15.59 -4.56
N GLY A 133 22.77 -15.89 -4.46
CA GLY A 133 22.15 -17.12 -4.97
C GLY A 133 22.37 -18.35 -4.08
N GLN A 134 23.00 -18.20 -2.91
CA GLN A 134 23.21 -19.33 -1.99
C GLN A 134 21.89 -19.69 -1.32
N THR A 135 21.56 -20.98 -1.36
CA THR A 135 20.34 -21.52 -0.75
C THR A 135 20.68 -22.12 0.61
N THR A 136 19.91 -21.76 1.63
CA THR A 136 19.96 -22.36 2.97
C THR A 136 18.56 -22.73 3.41
N LEU A 137 18.39 -23.94 3.94
CA LEU A 137 17.16 -24.40 4.56
C LEU A 137 17.17 -24.03 6.04
N TRP A 138 16.10 -23.41 6.51
CA TRP A 138 15.89 -23.09 7.91
C TRP A 138 14.73 -23.92 8.45
N CYS A 139 14.98 -24.68 9.51
CA CYS A 139 13.96 -25.48 10.16
C CYS A 139 13.71 -24.99 11.58
N LEU A 140 12.44 -24.84 11.96
CA LEU A 140 12.05 -24.62 13.35
C LEU A 140 11.92 -25.97 14.02
N VAL A 141 12.81 -26.26 14.97
CA VAL A 141 12.88 -27.53 15.68
C VAL A 141 12.35 -27.34 17.09
N GLU A 142 11.39 -28.19 17.46
CA GLU A 142 10.91 -28.39 18.83
C GLU A 142 11.78 -29.44 19.49
N TYR A 143 12.33 -29.14 20.67
CA TYR A 143 13.20 -30.03 21.42
C TYR A 143 12.43 -30.74 22.54
N THR A 144 12.94 -31.91 22.96
CA THR A 144 12.44 -32.57 24.17
C THR A 144 12.72 -31.72 25.40
N SER A 145 11.73 -31.59 26.29
CA SER A 145 11.94 -31.01 27.62
C SER A 145 12.51 -32.09 28.53
N ASP A 146 13.62 -31.79 29.22
CA ASP A 146 14.13 -32.66 30.29
C ASP A 146 13.29 -32.50 31.58
N ASP A 147 12.47 -31.43 31.67
CA ASP A 147 11.59 -31.15 32.80
C ASP A 147 10.18 -31.71 32.51
N ASP A 148 9.63 -32.52 33.42
CA ASP A 148 8.26 -33.07 33.42
C ASP A 148 7.15 -32.00 33.59
N ASP A 149 7.50 -30.72 33.55
CA ASP A 149 6.55 -29.62 33.70
C ASP A 149 5.87 -29.31 32.37
N GLU A 150 4.82 -30.10 32.06
CA GLU A 150 3.91 -29.93 30.91
C GLU A 150 3.27 -28.52 30.83
N SER A 151 3.38 -27.72 31.89
CA SER A 151 2.89 -26.34 31.94
C SER A 151 3.75 -25.37 31.11
N ARG A 152 5.02 -25.74 30.83
CA ARG A 152 5.96 -24.86 30.11
C ARG A 152 5.87 -25.11 28.59
N PRO A 153 5.84 -24.03 27.77
CA PRO A 153 5.89 -24.19 26.33
C PRO A 153 7.13 -24.99 25.91
N PRO A 154 7.00 -25.90 24.92
CA PRO A 154 8.14 -26.63 24.37
C PRO A 154 9.21 -25.66 23.88
N GLU A 155 10.48 -25.97 24.18
CA GLU A 155 11.59 -25.16 23.69
C GLU A 155 11.75 -25.35 22.18
N CYS A 156 11.77 -24.24 21.45
CA CYS A 156 11.87 -24.24 19.99
C CYS A 156 13.08 -23.41 19.55
N GLY A 157 13.79 -23.87 18.52
CA GLY A 157 14.94 -23.18 17.96
C GLY A 157 15.06 -23.32 16.45
N TRP A 158 15.55 -22.27 15.80
CA TRP A 158 15.83 -22.28 14.36
C TRP A 158 17.20 -22.89 14.09
N LEU A 159 17.25 -23.90 13.22
CA LEU A 159 18.48 -24.52 12.73
C LEU A 159 18.60 -24.34 11.21
N ALA A 160 19.83 -24.06 10.77
CA ALA A 160 20.16 -23.89 9.36
C ALA A 160 20.84 -25.14 8.81
N PHE A 161 20.46 -25.53 7.60
CA PHE A 161 21.00 -26.65 6.85
C PHE A 161 21.34 -26.17 5.43
N GLN A 162 22.51 -26.56 4.90
CA GLN A 162 22.89 -26.15 3.55
C GLN A 162 22.23 -27.03 2.50
N HIS A 163 22.06 -28.32 2.80
CA HIS A 163 21.45 -29.29 1.91
C HIS A 163 20.35 -30.08 2.59
N GLU A 164 19.42 -30.60 1.80
CA GLU A 164 18.37 -31.51 2.29
C GLU A 164 18.97 -32.77 2.94
N ALA A 165 20.11 -33.24 2.43
CA ALA A 165 20.82 -34.38 3.00
C ALA A 165 21.24 -34.15 4.46
N ASP A 166 21.73 -32.94 4.78
CA ASP A 166 22.15 -32.58 6.14
C ASP A 166 20.96 -32.61 7.11
N LEU A 167 19.80 -32.14 6.65
CA LEU A 167 18.55 -32.16 7.42
C LEU A 167 18.09 -33.59 7.70
N LEU A 168 18.12 -34.45 6.67
CA LEU A 168 17.73 -35.85 6.81
C LEU A 168 18.68 -36.62 7.74
N ASP A 169 19.98 -36.32 7.68
CA ASP A 169 20.98 -36.92 8.57
C ASP A 169 20.80 -36.43 10.01
N TYR A 170 20.47 -35.16 10.22
CA TYR A 170 20.14 -34.60 11.54
C TYR A 170 18.94 -35.30 12.17
N VAL A 171 17.87 -35.46 11.40
CA VAL A 171 16.63 -36.13 11.81
C VAL A 171 16.84 -37.61 12.13
N ARG A 172 17.71 -38.30 11.38
CA ARG A 172 18.05 -39.71 11.61
C ARG A 172 18.88 -39.95 12.87
N ARG A 173 19.58 -38.93 13.37
CA ARG A 173 20.43 -39.02 14.57
C ARG A 173 19.67 -38.81 15.88
N ALA A 174 18.44 -38.30 15.82
CA ALA A 174 17.58 -38.13 16.98
C ALA A 174 17.37 -39.49 17.68
N SER A 175 17.48 -39.53 19.01
CA SER A 175 17.26 -40.77 19.75
C SER A 175 15.79 -41.21 19.62
N GLY A 176 15.53 -42.32 18.90
CA GLY A 176 14.19 -42.89 18.76
C GLY A 176 13.64 -42.94 17.33
N GLU A 177 12.35 -42.60 17.17
CA GLU A 177 11.64 -42.64 15.88
C GLU A 177 12.11 -41.48 14.97
N PRO A 178 12.38 -41.73 13.67
CA PRO A 178 12.79 -40.66 12.75
C PRO A 178 11.76 -39.52 12.72
N VAL A 179 12.19 -38.32 13.11
CA VAL A 179 11.34 -37.12 13.09
C VAL A 179 10.84 -36.84 11.67
N ARG A 180 9.53 -36.67 11.47
CA ARG A 180 9.02 -36.30 10.14
C ARG A 180 9.45 -34.87 9.77
N VAL A 181 9.95 -34.73 8.56
CA VAL A 181 10.29 -33.43 7.95
C VAL A 181 9.05 -32.91 7.22
N PRO A 182 8.51 -31.73 7.57
CA PRO A 182 7.40 -31.12 6.84
C PRO A 182 7.85 -30.57 5.49
N ASP A 183 6.88 -30.35 4.60
CA ASP A 183 7.11 -29.67 3.33
C ASP A 183 7.56 -28.21 3.51
N LEU A 184 8.09 -27.62 2.44
CA LEU A 184 8.49 -26.22 2.44
C LEU A 184 7.29 -25.33 2.73
N SER A 185 7.40 -24.52 3.78
CA SER A 185 6.46 -23.46 4.10
C SER A 185 6.41 -22.46 2.95
N LEU A 186 5.20 -21.97 2.67
CA LEU A 186 4.99 -20.93 1.67
C LEU A 186 5.81 -19.68 2.00
N PRO A 187 6.49 -19.07 1.02
CA PRO A 187 7.16 -17.79 1.23
C PRO A 187 6.13 -16.70 1.52
N PRO A 188 6.54 -15.59 2.16
CA PRO A 188 5.62 -14.51 2.52
C PRO A 188 4.80 -13.95 1.35
N SER A 189 5.38 -13.90 0.15
CA SER A 189 4.70 -13.49 -1.09
C SER A 189 3.49 -14.36 -1.40
N ASP A 190 3.66 -15.67 -1.28
CA ASP A 190 2.66 -16.65 -1.68
C ASP A 190 1.56 -16.73 -0.62
N VAL A 191 1.92 -16.56 0.66
CA VAL A 191 0.94 -16.40 1.74
C VAL A 191 0.09 -15.15 1.55
N LEU A 192 0.68 -14.03 1.12
CA LEU A 192 -0.05 -12.81 0.81
C LEU A 192 -1.00 -13.00 -0.38
N GLN A 193 -0.52 -13.61 -1.47
CA GLN A 193 -1.35 -13.90 -2.63
C GLN A 193 -2.51 -14.82 -2.26
N MET A 194 -2.24 -15.91 -1.54
CA MET A 194 -3.27 -16.84 -1.08
C MET A 194 -4.31 -16.14 -0.20
N LYS A 195 -3.92 -15.20 0.65
CA LYS A 195 -4.87 -14.42 1.46
C LYS A 195 -5.77 -13.53 0.60
N LEU A 196 -5.24 -12.92 -0.46
CA LEU A 196 -6.02 -12.14 -1.40
C LEU A 196 -7.02 -13.03 -2.16
N ASP A 197 -6.53 -14.14 -2.72
CA ASP A 197 -7.37 -15.09 -3.47
C ASP A 197 -8.51 -15.65 -2.59
N LEU A 198 -8.21 -15.98 -1.32
CA LEU A 198 -9.21 -16.44 -0.36
C LEU A 198 -10.20 -15.34 0.04
N SER A 199 -9.76 -14.08 0.10
CA SER A 199 -10.64 -12.93 0.36
C SER A 199 -11.64 -12.75 -0.78
N ASP A 200 -11.15 -12.77 -2.03
CA ASP A 200 -11.99 -12.63 -3.22
C ASP A 200 -13.00 -13.79 -3.32
N GLU A 201 -12.58 -15.02 -3.04
CA GLU A 201 -13.47 -16.17 -3.03
C GLU A 201 -14.52 -16.08 -1.91
N LEU A 202 -14.12 -15.59 -0.72
CA LEU A 202 -15.05 -15.37 0.38
C LEU A 202 -16.10 -14.31 0.01
N GLU A 203 -15.70 -13.20 -0.60
CA GLU A 203 -16.61 -12.17 -1.09
C GLU A 203 -17.59 -12.74 -2.13
N ARG A 204 -17.08 -13.55 -3.06
CA ARG A 204 -17.89 -14.25 -4.07
C ARG A 204 -18.95 -15.14 -3.43
N VAL A 205 -18.54 -15.97 -2.46
CA VAL A 205 -19.45 -16.89 -1.73
C VAL A 205 -20.47 -16.12 -0.89
N GLN A 206 -20.07 -15.04 -0.22
CA GLN A 206 -20.98 -14.20 0.55
C GLN A 206 -22.04 -13.56 -0.36
N GLU A 207 -21.64 -13.08 -1.52
CA GLU A 207 -22.54 -12.50 -2.52
C GLU A 207 -23.51 -13.56 -3.09
N GLU A 208 -23.03 -14.78 -3.36
CA GLU A 208 -23.91 -15.89 -3.75
C GLU A 208 -24.93 -16.23 -2.67
N PHE A 209 -24.52 -16.26 -1.41
CA PHE A 209 -25.42 -16.52 -0.29
C PHE A 209 -26.45 -15.39 -0.13
N ARG A 210 -26.05 -14.13 -0.32
CA ARG A 210 -26.96 -12.98 -0.36
C ARG A 210 -27.99 -13.13 -1.48
N ARG A 211 -27.54 -13.43 -2.70
CA ARG A 211 -28.42 -13.65 -3.87
C ARG A 211 -29.37 -14.82 -3.65
N TYR A 212 -28.88 -15.92 -3.07
CA TYR A 212 -29.70 -17.08 -2.73
C TYR A 212 -30.81 -16.71 -1.75
N ARG A 213 -30.47 -15.99 -0.67
CA ARG A 213 -31.46 -15.55 0.33
C ARG A 213 -32.54 -14.65 -0.28
N VAL A 214 -32.14 -13.71 -1.14
CA VAL A 214 -33.09 -12.86 -1.87
C VAL A 214 -33.99 -13.70 -2.77
N ARG A 215 -33.41 -14.57 -3.62
CA ARG A 215 -34.19 -15.44 -4.50
C ARG A 215 -35.15 -16.34 -3.73
N SER A 216 -34.67 -16.98 -2.67
CA SER A 216 -35.50 -17.85 -1.82
C SER A 216 -36.63 -17.08 -1.16
N GLY A 217 -36.37 -15.87 -0.66
CA GLY A 217 -37.39 -14.99 -0.09
C GLY A 217 -38.43 -14.55 -1.12
N THR A 218 -38.00 -14.18 -2.33
CA THR A 218 -38.90 -13.82 -3.43
C THR A 218 -39.76 -15.01 -3.86
N VAL A 219 -39.19 -16.20 -3.99
CA VAL A 219 -39.95 -17.42 -4.34
C VAL A 219 -40.97 -17.75 -3.25
N ALA A 220 -40.59 -17.67 -1.97
CA ALA A 220 -41.51 -17.89 -0.86
C ALA A 220 -42.65 -16.85 -0.85
N PHE A 221 -42.34 -15.58 -1.10
CA PHE A 221 -43.33 -14.51 -1.21
C PHE A 221 -44.30 -14.75 -2.36
N ILE A 222 -43.79 -15.05 -3.56
CA ILE A 222 -44.62 -15.35 -4.73
C ILE A 222 -45.53 -16.53 -4.44
N SER A 223 -44.99 -17.62 -3.86
CA SER A 223 -45.79 -18.79 -3.48
C SER A 223 -46.91 -18.42 -2.51
N HIS A 224 -46.62 -17.63 -1.48
CA HIS A 224 -47.64 -17.20 -0.52
C HIS A 224 -48.73 -16.37 -1.19
N VAL A 225 -48.35 -15.39 -2.02
CA VAL A 225 -49.31 -14.56 -2.77
C VAL A 225 -50.19 -15.43 -3.68
N SER A 226 -49.62 -16.41 -4.38
CA SER A 226 -50.38 -17.34 -5.22
C SER A 226 -51.38 -18.17 -4.39
N THR A 227 -50.98 -18.70 -3.23
CA THR A 227 -51.89 -19.44 -2.34
C THR A 227 -53.04 -18.55 -1.85
N VAL A 228 -52.74 -17.33 -1.41
CA VAL A 228 -53.76 -16.36 -0.96
C VAL A 228 -54.71 -16.02 -2.09
N HIS A 229 -54.21 -15.82 -3.32
CA HIS A 229 -55.04 -15.53 -4.48
C HIS A 229 -56.03 -16.66 -4.77
N VAL A 230 -55.55 -17.92 -4.77
CA VAL A 230 -56.41 -19.11 -4.95
C VAL A 230 -57.50 -19.18 -3.88
N GLU A 231 -57.17 -18.89 -2.63
CA GLU A 231 -58.14 -18.90 -1.53
C GLU A 231 -59.18 -17.79 -1.65
N ILE A 232 -58.78 -16.59 -2.08
CA ILE A 232 -59.71 -15.48 -2.37
C ILE A 232 -60.67 -15.89 -3.49
N THR A 233 -60.17 -16.44 -4.59
CA THR A 233 -61.02 -16.89 -5.71
C THR A 233 -61.99 -17.99 -5.27
N ARG A 234 -61.54 -18.95 -4.45
CA ARG A 234 -62.40 -19.98 -3.87
C ARG A 234 -63.53 -19.38 -3.03
N LYS A 235 -63.21 -18.45 -2.12
CA LYS A 235 -64.21 -17.77 -1.28
C LYS A 235 -65.20 -16.95 -2.09
N GLN A 236 -64.73 -16.26 -3.13
CA GLN A 236 -65.61 -15.52 -4.05
C GLN A 236 -66.58 -16.47 -4.76
N LYS A 237 -66.10 -17.61 -5.28
CA LYS A 237 -66.95 -18.62 -5.93
C LYS A 237 -67.95 -19.25 -4.98
N GLU A 238 -67.54 -19.54 -3.75
CA GLU A 238 -68.45 -20.10 -2.74
C GLU A 238 -69.53 -19.07 -2.31
N ALA A 239 -69.18 -17.78 -2.19
CA ALA A 239 -70.14 -16.72 -1.94
C ALA A 239 -71.14 -16.55 -3.11
N GLU A 240 -70.66 -16.65 -4.35
CA GLU A 240 -71.49 -16.63 -5.56
C GLU A 240 -72.49 -17.81 -5.56
N LEU A 241 -72.03 -19.03 -5.26
CA LEU A 241 -72.89 -20.20 -5.14
C LEU A 241 -73.93 -20.06 -4.01
N ARG A 242 -73.53 -19.57 -2.83
CA ARG A 242 -74.48 -19.30 -1.73
C ARG A 242 -75.53 -18.27 -2.12
N LYS A 243 -75.15 -17.23 -2.87
CA LYS A 243 -76.09 -16.23 -3.37
C LYS A 243 -77.10 -16.85 -4.34
N ILE A 244 -76.63 -17.68 -5.27
CA ILE A 244 -77.49 -18.40 -6.22
C ILE A 244 -78.43 -19.35 -5.45
N SER A 245 -77.92 -20.14 -4.52
CA SER A 245 -78.73 -21.09 -3.73
C SER A 245 -79.76 -20.38 -2.86
N ALA A 246 -79.39 -19.28 -2.21
CA ALA A 246 -80.33 -18.45 -1.45
C ALA A 246 -81.44 -17.91 -2.35
N SER A 247 -81.10 -17.38 -3.53
CA SER A 247 -82.09 -16.88 -4.48
C SER A 247 -83.00 -17.98 -5.02
N ALA A 248 -82.48 -19.18 -5.25
CA ALA A 248 -83.27 -20.33 -5.68
C ALA A 248 -84.26 -20.77 -4.59
N LEU A 249 -83.82 -20.81 -3.32
CA LEU A 249 -84.67 -21.16 -2.19
C LEU A 249 -85.76 -20.10 -1.95
N THR A 250 -85.43 -18.80 -2.10
CA THR A 250 -86.43 -17.73 -2.07
C THR A 250 -87.49 -17.93 -3.16
N LYS A 251 -87.07 -18.14 -4.42
CA LYS A 251 -88.01 -18.42 -5.52
C LYS A 251 -88.88 -19.65 -5.26
N GLN A 252 -88.29 -20.73 -4.77
CA GLN A 252 -89.04 -21.94 -4.42
C GLN A 252 -90.03 -21.68 -3.28
N THR A 253 -89.64 -20.88 -2.29
CA THR A 253 -90.52 -20.50 -1.17
C THR A 253 -91.68 -19.63 -1.65
N GLU A 254 -91.44 -18.68 -2.56
CA GLU A 254 -92.50 -17.86 -3.19
C GLU A 254 -93.48 -18.72 -3.99
N GLN A 255 -92.98 -19.73 -4.72
CA GLN A 255 -93.81 -20.68 -5.47
C GLN A 255 -94.65 -21.56 -4.54
N ILE A 256 -94.05 -22.16 -3.50
CA ILE A 256 -94.77 -23.03 -2.55
C ILE A 256 -95.78 -22.21 -1.72
N GLY A 257 -95.43 -20.97 -1.36
CA GLY A 257 -96.32 -20.06 -0.64
C GLY A 257 -97.53 -19.57 -1.47
N GLY A 258 -97.64 -19.96 -2.75
CA GLY A 258 -98.74 -19.57 -3.63
C GLY A 258 -98.71 -18.09 -4.02
N MET A 259 -97.64 -17.36 -3.69
CA MET A 259 -97.48 -15.94 -4.05
C MET A 259 -97.40 -15.76 -5.57
N ASP A 260 -96.79 -16.73 -6.27
CA ASP A 260 -96.68 -16.76 -7.73
C ASP A 260 -98.07 -16.89 -8.39
N LEU A 261 -98.85 -17.89 -7.98
CA LEU A 261 -100.25 -18.06 -8.40
C LEU A 261 -101.13 -16.86 -8.08
N GLN A 262 -100.92 -16.21 -6.93
CA GLN A 262 -101.63 -14.98 -6.57
C GLN A 262 -101.26 -13.80 -7.46
N GLN A 263 -99.97 -13.65 -7.82
CA GLN A 263 -99.52 -12.65 -8.78
C GLN A 263 -100.07 -12.91 -10.18
N GLU A 264 -100.00 -14.15 -10.67
CA GLU A 264 -100.58 -14.55 -11.95
C GLU A 264 -102.09 -14.32 -12.00
N LEU A 265 -102.82 -14.65 -10.94
CA LEU A 265 -104.26 -14.43 -10.84
C LEU A 265 -104.61 -12.94 -10.81
N GLN A 266 -103.81 -12.11 -10.14
CA GLN A 266 -103.96 -10.65 -10.20
C GLN A 266 -103.67 -10.12 -11.61
N ALA A 267 -102.63 -10.61 -12.28
CA ALA A 267 -102.31 -10.24 -13.66
C ALA A 267 -103.44 -10.63 -14.62
N ALA A 268 -103.98 -11.84 -14.49
CA ALA A 268 -105.13 -12.33 -15.27
C ALA A 268 -106.37 -11.47 -15.01
N ARG A 269 -106.65 -11.09 -13.75
CA ARG A 269 -107.74 -10.15 -13.42
C ARG A 269 -107.56 -8.78 -14.06
N VAL A 270 -106.33 -8.29 -14.19
CA VAL A 270 -106.05 -7.02 -14.89
C VAL A 270 -106.24 -7.19 -16.40
N GLN A 271 -105.79 -8.30 -16.99
CA GLN A 271 -105.99 -8.59 -18.41
C GLN A 271 -107.46 -8.73 -18.77
N VAL A 272 -108.26 -9.44 -17.97
CA VAL A 272 -109.72 -9.53 -18.14
C VAL A 272 -110.36 -8.15 -18.07
N ARG A 273 -109.97 -7.30 -17.11
CA ARG A 273 -110.46 -5.92 -17.04
C ARG A 273 -110.11 -5.11 -18.29
N ARG A 274 -108.89 -5.24 -18.81
CA ARG A 274 -108.48 -4.59 -20.07
C ARG A 274 -109.25 -5.13 -21.27
N PHE A 275 -109.49 -6.44 -21.33
CA PHE A 275 -110.26 -7.05 -22.42
C PHE A 275 -111.72 -6.56 -22.42
N ILE A 276 -112.35 -6.49 -21.24
CA ILE A 276 -113.69 -5.91 -21.09
C ILE A 276 -113.69 -4.45 -21.55
N GLN A 277 -112.73 -3.63 -21.14
CA GLN A 277 -112.61 -2.24 -21.60
C GLN A 277 -112.48 -2.13 -23.13
N LEU A 278 -111.70 -3.03 -23.75
CA LEU A 278 -111.57 -3.08 -25.20
C LEU A 278 -112.88 -3.52 -25.88
N GLN A 279 -113.59 -4.50 -25.31
CA GLN A 279 -114.86 -4.99 -25.84
C GLN A 279 -115.96 -3.92 -25.75
N THR A 280 -116.08 -3.23 -24.60
CA THR A 280 -117.01 -2.11 -24.46
C THR A 280 -116.66 -0.96 -25.42
N SER A 281 -115.37 -0.68 -25.63
CA SER A 281 -114.95 0.34 -26.62
C SER A 281 -115.17 -0.08 -28.08
N ALA A 282 -115.29 -1.38 -28.34
CA ALA A 282 -115.58 -1.93 -29.67
C ALA A 282 -117.09 -2.01 -29.95
N GLU A 283 -117.93 -2.14 -28.92
CA GLU A 283 -119.40 -2.06 -29.02
C GLU A 283 -119.91 -0.60 -29.12
N GLU A 284 -119.11 0.38 -28.71
CA GLU A 284 -119.40 1.82 -28.86
C GLU A 284 -118.95 2.42 -30.23
N ARG A 285 -118.51 1.60 -31.19
CA ARG A 285 -118.21 1.99 -32.58
C ARG A 285 -119.22 1.42 -33.56
#